data_AF-A0A537HKP1-F1
#
_entry.id   AF-A0A537HKP1-F1
#
_cell.length_a   1.000
_cell.length_b   1.000
_cell.length_c   1.000
_cell.angle_alpha   90.00
_cell.angle_beta   90.00
_cell.angle_gamma   90.00
#
_symmetry.space_group_name_H-M   'P 1'
#
loop_
_entity.id
_entity.type
_entity.pdbx_description
1 polymer ?
#
loop_
_entity_poly.entity_id
_entity_poly.type
_entity_poly.pdbx_seq_one_letter_code
_entity_poly.pdbx_strand_id
1 'polypeptide(L)'
;MKTVGMPTGLVPFGGVVEFFGGLGLLIGLFTPIIAVLAALWMLATTWFSIAKIKKKYMGGYELDITMILLSLALAFIGGGTFSIDHLIGV
;
A
#
# COMPACT_ATOMS: atom_id res chain seq x y z
N MET A 1 12.67 3.94 -20.66
CA MET A 1 12.46 2.97 -19.55
C MET A 1 12.33 1.59 -20.18
N LYS A 2 13.21 0.62 -19.86
CA LYS A 2 13.01 -0.75 -20.34
C LYS A 2 11.66 -1.22 -19.84
N THR A 3 10.74 -1.47 -20.76
CA THR A 3 9.40 -1.98 -20.47
C THR A 3 9.57 -3.29 -19.72
N VAL A 4 9.31 -3.32 -18.41
CA VAL A 4 9.41 -4.52 -17.56
C VAL A 4 8.29 -5.53 -17.92
N GLY A 5 7.75 -5.46 -19.14
CA GLY A 5 6.55 -6.16 -19.60
C GLY A 5 5.24 -5.63 -18.99
N MET A 6 5.25 -4.41 -18.42
CA MET A 6 4.03 -3.75 -17.91
C MET A 6 3.43 -2.83 -18.98
N PRO A 7 2.10 -2.76 -19.10
CA PRO A 7 1.42 -1.76 -19.90
C PRO A 7 1.81 -0.35 -19.44
N THR A 8 2.10 0.56 -20.38
CA THR A 8 2.58 1.92 -20.10
C THR A 8 1.64 2.73 -19.18
N GLY A 9 0.34 2.45 -19.21
CA GLY A 9 -0.65 3.12 -18.36
C GLY A 9 -0.73 2.58 -16.93
N LEU A 10 -0.20 1.40 -16.64
CA LEU A 10 -0.35 0.76 -15.32
C LEU A 10 0.51 1.45 -14.25
N VAL A 11 1.69 1.93 -14.63
CA VAL A 11 2.64 2.60 -13.74
C VAL A 11 2.08 3.94 -13.20
N PRO A 12 1.63 4.89 -14.04
CA PRO A 12 1.04 6.14 -13.54
C PRO A 12 -0.27 5.90 -12.78
N PHE A 13 -1.06 4.91 -13.20
CA PHE A 13 -2.27 4.53 -12.47
C PHE A 13 -1.94 4.02 -11.06
N GLY A 14 -0.94 3.15 -10.93
CA GLY A 14 -0.48 2.66 -9.64
C GLY A 14 -0.01 3.79 -8.73
N GLY A 15 0.74 4.75 -9.25
CA GLY A 15 1.17 5.93 -8.49
C GLY A 15 0.02 6.78 -7.96
N VAL A 16 -1.05 6.95 -8.76
CA VAL A 16 -2.27 7.65 -8.32
C VAL A 16 -2.96 6.88 -7.20
N VAL A 17 -3.15 5.58 -7.35
CA VAL A 17 -3.79 4.72 -6.34
C VAL A 17 -2.98 4.71 -5.04
N GLU A 18 -1.66 4.59 -5.10
CA GLU A 18 -0.78 4.64 -3.92
C GLU A 18 -0.86 5.99 -3.21
N PHE A 19 -0.85 7.09 -3.96
CA PHE A 19 -0.92 8.43 -3.38
C PHE A 19 -2.25 8.67 -2.65
N PHE A 20 -3.38 8.42 -3.30
CA PHE A 20 -4.69 8.64 -2.70
C PHE A 20 -5.03 7.61 -1.63
N GLY A 21 -4.60 6.35 -1.78
CA GLY A 21 -4.73 5.32 -0.74
C GLY A 21 -3.93 5.66 0.51
N GLY A 22 -2.68 6.10 0.34
CA GLY A 22 -1.85 6.59 1.44
C GLY A 22 -2.43 7.83 2.11
N LEU A 23 -2.98 8.77 1.34
CA LEU A 23 -3.66 9.94 1.88
C LEU A 23 -4.90 9.57 2.70
N GLY A 24 -5.68 8.59 2.23
CA GLY A 24 -6.83 8.04 2.95
C GLY A 24 -6.45 7.44 4.30
N LEU A 25 -5.34 6.68 4.36
CA LEU A 25 -4.79 6.17 5.62
C LEU A 25 -4.29 7.28 6.55
N LEU A 26 -3.67 8.32 5.99
CA LEU A 26 -3.14 9.47 6.74
C LEU A 26 -4.23 10.25 7.47
N ILE A 27 -5.35 10.51 6.79
CA ILE A 27 -6.50 11.21 7.37
C ILE A 27 -7.42 10.28 8.17
N GLY A 28 -7.17 8.97 8.10
CA GLY A 28 -8.00 7.95 8.76
C GLY A 28 -9.41 7.89 8.18
N LEU A 29 -9.54 7.83 6.86
CA LEU A 29 -10.81 7.64 6.16
C LEU A 29 -10.92 6.19 5.68
N PHE A 30 -11.98 5.49 6.07
CA PHE A 30 -12.20 4.06 5.88
C PHE A 30 -10.95 3.23 6.17
N THR A 31 -10.25 3.56 7.26
CA THR A 31 -8.91 3.07 7.60
C THR A 31 -8.81 1.55 7.51
N PRO A 32 -9.73 0.75 8.09
CA PRO A 32 -9.61 -0.71 8.01
C PRO A 32 -9.65 -1.23 6.57
N ILE A 33 -10.54 -0.67 5.75
CA ILE A 33 -10.76 -1.10 4.37
C ILE A 33 -9.58 -0.67 3.49
N ILE A 34 -9.16 0.59 3.58
CA ILE A 34 -8.02 1.10 2.81
C ILE A 34 -6.73 0.40 3.23
N ALA A 35 -6.58 0.05 4.50
CA ALA A 35 -5.41 -0.64 5.00
C ALA A 35 -5.30 -2.07 4.45
N VAL A 36 -6.42 -2.80 4.33
CA VAL A 36 -6.44 -4.10 3.65
C VAL A 36 -6.08 -3.96 2.16
N LEU A 37 -6.64 -2.96 1.48
CA LEU A 37 -6.32 -2.70 0.07
C LEU A 37 -4.84 -2.33 -0.12
N ALA A 38 -4.27 -1.53 0.77
CA ALA A 38 -2.86 -1.16 0.76
C ALA A 38 -1.95 -2.37 1.00
N ALA A 39 -2.30 -3.26 1.94
CA ALA A 39 -1.58 -4.50 2.18
C ALA A 39 -1.57 -5.41 0.94
N LEU A 40 -2.71 -5.58 0.28
CA LEU A 40 -2.83 -6.36 -0.95
C LEU A 40 -2.02 -5.74 -2.10
N TRP A 41 -2.05 -4.41 -2.22
CA TRP A 41 -1.27 -3.68 -3.22
C TRP A 41 0.24 -3.87 -3.02
N MET A 42 0.72 -3.66 -1.79
CA MET A 42 2.13 -3.86 -1.46
C MET A 42 2.57 -5.32 -1.64
N LEU A 43 1.71 -6.30 -1.34
CA LEU A 43 1.97 -7.71 -1.63
C LEU A 43 2.19 -7.97 -3.13
N ALA A 44 1.32 -7.43 -3.98
CA ALA A 44 1.44 -7.56 -5.43
C ALA A 44 2.73 -6.91 -5.95
N THR A 45 3.07 -5.72 -5.46
CA THR A 45 4.29 -4.99 -5.83
C THR A 45 5.56 -5.69 -5.35
N THR A 46 5.54 -6.26 -4.15
CA THR A 46 6.62 -7.09 -3.59
C THR A 46 6.85 -8.32 -4.46
N TRP A 47 5.77 -9.04 -4.76
CA TRP A 47 5.82 -10.24 -5.60
C TRP A 47 6.41 -9.93 -6.99
N PHE A 48 5.98 -8.83 -7.59
CA PHE A 48 6.53 -8.36 -8.87
C PHE A 48 8.02 -8.01 -8.76
N SER A 49 8.42 -7.31 -7.70
CA SER A 49 9.82 -6.94 -7.45
C SER A 49 10.73 -8.16 -7.27
N ILE A 50 10.24 -9.21 -6.63
CA ILE A 50 10.97 -10.48 -6.48
C ILE A 50 11.00 -11.23 -7.81
N ALA A 51 9.85 -11.40 -8.48
CA ALA A 51 9.73 -12.25 -9.66
C ALA A 51 10.40 -11.66 -10.92
N LYS A 52 10.25 -10.36 -11.16
CA LYS A 52 10.76 -9.68 -12.37
C LYS A 52 12.07 -8.95 -12.16
N ILE A 53 12.20 -8.25 -11.04
CA ILE A 53 13.34 -7.36 -10.78
C ILE A 53 14.45 -8.11 -10.01
N LYS A 54 14.14 -9.26 -9.39
CA LYS A 54 15.06 -10.05 -8.54
C LYS A 54 15.73 -9.18 -7.47
N LYS A 55 14.96 -8.27 -6.87
CA LYS A 55 15.42 -7.44 -5.75
C LYS A 55 15.88 -8.34 -4.60
N LYS A 56 17.00 -7.97 -3.96
CA LYS A 56 17.44 -8.59 -2.70
C LYS A 56 16.53 -8.15 -1.55
N TYR A 57 16.56 -8.89 -0.44
CA TYR A 57 15.82 -8.53 0.76
C TYR A 57 16.30 -7.17 1.32
N MET A 58 17.55 -7.15 1.80
CA MET A 58 18.18 -5.96 2.38
C MET A 58 18.43 -4.91 1.30
N GLY A 59 17.93 -3.69 1.53
CA GLY A 59 17.97 -2.59 0.55
C GLY A 59 17.07 -2.79 -0.67
N GLY A 60 16.19 -3.80 -0.66
CA GLY A 60 15.25 -4.07 -1.74
C GLY A 60 13.81 -4.13 -1.25
N TYR A 61 13.30 -5.34 -0.99
CA TYR A 61 11.88 -5.56 -0.65
C TYR A 61 11.58 -5.64 0.86
N GLU A 62 12.58 -5.37 1.72
CA GLU A 62 12.41 -5.27 3.17
C GLU A 62 11.38 -4.20 3.54
N LEU A 63 11.48 -3.00 2.94
CA LEU A 63 10.54 -1.91 3.18
C LEU A 63 9.12 -2.29 2.75
N ASP A 64 8.99 -2.95 1.59
CA ASP A 64 7.68 -3.41 1.09
C ASP A 64 7.02 -4.37 2.10
N ILE A 65 7.78 -5.31 2.69
CA ILE A 65 7.29 -6.20 3.75
C ILE A 65 6.89 -5.43 5.00
N THR A 66 7.69 -4.45 5.43
CA THR A 66 7.33 -3.59 6.56
C THR A 66 6.02 -2.86 6.32
N MET A 67 5.82 -2.31 5.11
CA MET A 67 4.59 -1.61 4.75
C MET A 67 3.38 -2.55 4.71
N ILE A 68 3.54 -3.80 4.28
CA ILE A 68 2.48 -4.83 4.36
C ILE A 68 2.07 -5.07 5.82
N LEU A 69 3.05 -5.28 6.71
CA LEU A 69 2.78 -5.56 8.12
C LEU A 69 2.13 -4.37 8.83
N LEU A 70 2.60 -3.14 8.56
CA LEU A 70 2.00 -1.92 9.10
C LEU A 70 0.57 -1.72 8.60
N SER A 71 0.32 -1.97 7.32
CA SER A 71 -1.02 -1.89 6.74
C SER A 71 -1.95 -2.94 7.36
N LEU A 72 -1.49 -4.17 7.55
CA LEU A 72 -2.27 -5.18 8.28
C LEU A 72 -2.54 -4.77 9.73
N ALA A 73 -1.56 -4.20 10.43
CA ALA A 73 -1.77 -3.69 11.78
C ALA A 73 -2.87 -2.60 11.80
N LEU A 74 -2.83 -1.65 10.87
CA LEU A 74 -3.88 -0.62 10.72
C LEU A 74 -5.24 -1.22 10.35
N ALA A 75 -5.28 -2.31 9.59
CA ALA A 75 -6.52 -3.01 9.27
C ALA A 75 -7.23 -3.58 10.51
N PHE A 76 -6.47 -4.04 11.51
CA PHE A 76 -7.03 -4.57 12.76
C PHE A 76 -7.21 -3.51 13.85
N ILE A 77 -6.34 -2.51 13.91
CA ILE A 77 -6.36 -1.46 14.95
C ILE A 77 -7.35 -0.33 14.58
N GLY A 78 -7.50 -0.03 13.28
CA GLY A 78 -8.27 1.11 12.79
C GLY A 78 -7.50 2.44 12.82
N GLY A 79 -8.19 3.54 12.51
CA GLY A 79 -7.61 4.89 12.38
C GLY A 79 -7.37 5.64 13.70
N GLY A 80 -7.88 5.14 14.82
CA GLY A 80 -7.71 5.76 16.14
C GLY A 80 -8.59 7.02 16.35
N THR A 81 -8.36 7.72 17.46
CA THR A 81 -9.25 8.80 17.95
C THR A 81 -9.24 10.07 17.08
N PHE A 82 -8.17 10.31 16.33
CA PHE A 82 -8.03 11.48 15.44
C PHE A 82 -8.41 11.18 13.99
N SER A 83 -8.90 9.98 13.70
CA SER A 83 -9.34 9.60 12.35
C SER A 83 -10.64 10.30 11.96
N ILE A 84 -10.79 10.55 10.66
CA ILE A 84 -12.09 10.95 10.10
C ILE A 84 -13.14 9.88 10.38
N ASP A 85 -12.78 8.60 10.37
CA ASP A 85 -13.63 7.47 10.77
C ASP A 85 -14.28 7.72 12.13
N HIS A 86 -13.48 8.12 13.13
CA HIS A 86 -14.00 8.45 14.45
C HIS A 86 -14.91 9.70 14.44
N LEU A 87 -14.61 10.69 13.61
CA LEU A 87 -15.44 11.90 13.45
C LEU A 87 -16.79 11.60 12.79
N ILE A 88 -16.84 10.66 11.84
CA ILE A 88 -18.06 10.27 11.12
C ILE A 88 -18.79 9.07 11.74
N GLY A 89 -18.22 8.46 12.78
CA GLY A 89 -18.79 7.34 13.51
C GLY A 89 -18.73 6.00 12.77
N VAL A 90 -17.72 5.81 11.92
CA VAL A 90 -17.47 4.59 11.13
C VAL A 90 -16.30 3.79 11.72
#